data_AF-A0A940R6U9-F1
#
_entry.id   AF-A0A940R6U9-F1
#
_cell.length_a   1.000
_cell.length_b   1.000
_cell.length_c   1.000
_cell.angle_alpha   90.00
_cell.angle_beta   90.00
_cell.angle_gamma   90.00
#
_symmetry.space_group_name_H-M   'P 1'
#
loop_
_entity.id
_entity.type
_entity.pdbx_description
1 polymer ?
#
loop_
_entity_poly.entity_id
_entity_poly.type
_entity_poly.pdbx_seq_one_letter_code
_entity_poly.pdbx_strand_id
1 'polypeptide(L)'
;MGNYYLAQPGGEIVTKISIAFGPTFPSLANGPVTFWLLQDPDEDFDPRNAYAIASVQGTPNVFNDEFFSVDIPPTWVHGGFFVGASAKLDGGADKPARVDRDTSGDKSWFFYAPDIAATIDDPAAAPFGTRNDNPQYVVLPGAFMVRATGTSAP
;
A
#
# COMPACT_ATOMS: atom_id res chain seq x y z
N MET A 1 0.95 -3.72 2.84
CA MET A 1 0.92 -4.06 1.39
C MET A 1 0.60 -2.80 0.61
N GLY A 2 1.00 -2.73 -0.64
CA GLY A 2 0.77 -1.55 -1.46
C GLY A 2 1.35 -1.66 -2.86
N ASN A 3 1.20 -0.58 -3.61
CA ASN A 3 1.72 -0.44 -4.96
C ASN A 3 2.64 0.78 -5.05
N TYR A 4 3.64 0.65 -5.90
CA TYR A 4 4.51 1.74 -6.31
C TYR A 4 3.91 2.46 -7.53
N TYR A 5 4.01 3.79 -7.54
CA TYR A 5 3.53 4.68 -8.58
C TYR A 5 4.60 5.69 -8.96
N LEU A 6 4.46 6.24 -10.16
CA LEU A 6 5.19 7.43 -10.58
C LEU A 6 4.23 8.61 -10.64
N ALA A 7 4.61 9.73 -10.04
CA ALA A 7 3.88 10.98 -10.13
C ALA A 7 3.71 11.35 -11.60
N GLN A 8 2.47 11.68 -11.98
CA GLN A 8 2.13 12.10 -13.33
C GLN A 8 1.81 13.60 -13.33
N PRO A 9 2.10 14.32 -14.42
CA PRO A 9 1.64 15.69 -14.59
C PRO A 9 0.14 15.83 -14.31
N GLY A 10 -0.23 16.72 -13.38
CA GLY A 10 -1.61 16.93 -12.95
C GLY A 10 -2.12 15.98 -11.85
N GLY A 11 -1.24 15.18 -11.25
CA GLY A 11 -1.55 14.26 -10.16
C GLY A 11 -0.55 14.34 -8.99
N GLU A 12 0.19 15.43 -8.88
CA GLU A 12 1.28 15.59 -7.91
C GLU A 12 0.79 15.77 -6.48
N ILE A 13 -0.45 16.23 -6.27
CA ILE A 13 -1.05 16.35 -4.93
C ILE A 13 -2.00 15.18 -4.69
N VAL A 14 -1.56 14.18 -3.94
CA VAL A 14 -2.42 13.05 -3.55
C VAL A 14 -3.36 13.49 -2.44
N THR A 15 -4.65 13.17 -2.61
CA THR A 15 -5.72 13.57 -1.67
C THR A 15 -6.54 12.39 -1.17
N LYS A 16 -6.44 11.24 -1.82
CA LYS A 16 -7.25 10.06 -1.50
C LYS A 16 -6.53 8.77 -1.83
N ILE A 17 -6.68 7.80 -0.94
CA ILE A 17 -6.21 6.44 -1.12
C ILE A 17 -7.43 5.52 -1.14
N SER A 18 -7.45 4.58 -2.08
CA SER A 18 -8.51 3.57 -2.20
C SER A 18 -7.90 2.17 -2.27
N ILE A 19 -8.43 1.23 -1.49
CA ILE A 19 -7.95 -0.15 -1.44
C ILE A 19 -9.12 -1.12 -1.42
N ALA A 20 -9.04 -2.19 -2.21
CA ALA A 20 -9.97 -3.30 -2.15
C ALA A 20 -9.39 -4.41 -1.25
N PHE A 21 -10.04 -4.67 -0.11
CA PHE A 21 -9.57 -5.61 0.90
C PHE A 21 -10.09 -7.03 0.65
N GLY A 22 -9.25 -8.03 0.95
CA GLY A 22 -9.67 -9.43 0.91
C GLY A 22 -10.75 -9.74 1.97
N PRO A 23 -11.59 -10.77 1.76
CA PRO A 23 -12.67 -11.12 2.70
C PRO A 23 -12.14 -11.60 4.07
N THR A 24 -10.88 -12.02 4.14
CA THR A 24 -10.22 -12.41 5.39
C THR A 24 -9.44 -11.27 6.03
N PHE A 25 -9.57 -10.03 5.53
CA PHE A 25 -8.83 -8.90 6.09
C PHE A 25 -9.39 -8.52 7.49
N PRO A 26 -8.61 -8.63 8.58
CA PRO A 26 -9.10 -8.58 9.97
C PRO A 26 -9.66 -7.25 10.47
N SER A 27 -9.73 -6.22 9.62
CA SER A 27 -10.08 -4.84 10.03
C SER A 27 -11.47 -4.67 10.65
N LEU A 28 -12.33 -5.70 10.60
CA LEU A 28 -13.62 -5.70 11.30
C LEU A 28 -13.53 -6.20 12.76
N ALA A 29 -12.51 -6.99 13.13
CA ALA A 29 -12.35 -7.56 14.46
C ALA A 29 -11.25 -6.89 15.29
N ASN A 30 -10.19 -6.38 14.64
CA ASN A 30 -8.94 -5.98 15.31
C ASN A 30 -8.60 -4.47 15.22
N GLY A 31 -9.55 -3.64 14.82
CA GLY A 31 -9.41 -2.17 14.81
C GLY A 31 -8.98 -1.57 13.47
N PRO A 32 -8.64 -0.27 13.45
CA PRO A 32 -8.44 0.48 12.21
C PRO A 32 -7.23 0.00 11.42
N VAL A 33 -7.33 0.16 10.11
CA VAL A 33 -6.26 0.00 9.14
C VAL A 33 -5.56 1.35 9.00
N THR A 34 -4.23 1.36 8.93
CA THR A 34 -3.50 2.59 8.60
C THR A 34 -3.17 2.59 7.12
N PHE A 35 -3.60 3.63 6.43
CA PHE A 35 -3.27 3.92 5.03
C PHE A 35 -2.04 4.80 5.01
N TRP A 36 -1.13 4.51 4.11
CA TRP A 36 0.18 5.14 4.05
C TRP A 36 0.47 5.65 2.65
N LEU A 37 1.06 6.85 2.62
CA LEU A 37 1.70 7.43 1.46
C LEU A 37 3.18 7.60 1.80
N LEU A 38 4.05 6.94 1.05
CA LEU A 38 5.49 6.96 1.24
C LEU A 38 6.16 7.58 0.00
N GLN A 39 7.18 8.40 0.22
CA GLN A 39 8.03 8.95 -0.83
C GLN A 39 9.26 8.06 -0.98
N ASP A 40 9.55 7.65 -2.22
CA ASP A 40 10.82 6.99 -2.55
C ASP A 40 11.84 8.08 -2.95
N PRO A 41 12.99 8.17 -2.27
CA PRO A 41 14.00 9.19 -2.56
C PRO A 41 14.87 8.93 -3.80
N ASP A 42 15.00 7.69 -4.29
CA ASP A 42 15.86 7.36 -5.44
C ASP A 42 15.11 6.85 -6.68
N GLU A 43 13.79 6.69 -6.56
CA GLU A 43 12.85 6.47 -7.66
C GLU A 43 13.09 5.16 -8.44
N ASP A 44 13.62 4.14 -7.78
CA ASP A 44 14.11 2.91 -8.42
C ASP A 44 13.06 1.78 -8.55
N PHE A 45 11.79 2.09 -8.25
CA PHE A 45 10.65 1.14 -8.16
C PHE A 45 10.72 0.17 -6.98
N ASP A 46 11.59 0.44 -6.01
CA ASP A 46 11.78 -0.35 -4.80
C ASP A 46 11.44 0.48 -3.54
N PRO A 47 10.30 0.25 -2.88
CA PRO A 47 9.89 1.04 -1.74
C PRO A 47 10.67 0.73 -0.47
N ARG A 48 11.73 -0.09 -0.52
CA ARG A 48 12.48 -0.52 0.69
C ARG A 48 13.19 0.64 1.41
N ASN A 49 13.55 1.71 0.71
CA ASN A 49 14.14 2.94 1.28
C ASN A 49 13.10 4.08 1.43
N ALA A 50 11.83 3.84 1.10
CA ALA A 50 10.81 4.87 1.07
C ALA A 50 10.36 5.24 2.49
N TYR A 51 9.96 6.50 2.70
CA TYR A 51 9.59 7.01 4.02
C TYR A 51 8.19 7.62 4.03
N ALA A 52 7.49 7.56 5.17
CA ALA A 52 6.10 8.02 5.24
C ALA A 52 6.02 9.56 5.17
N ILE A 53 5.17 10.06 4.27
CA ILE A 53 4.88 11.50 4.10
C ILE A 53 3.43 11.84 4.45
N ALA A 54 2.52 10.86 4.43
CA ALA A 54 1.19 10.99 4.99
C ALA A 54 0.64 9.65 5.48
N SER A 55 -0.26 9.72 6.46
CA SER A 55 -1.04 8.56 6.89
C SER A 55 -2.41 8.96 7.40
N VAL A 56 -3.35 8.03 7.30
CA VAL A 56 -4.68 8.16 7.90
C VAL A 56 -5.16 6.79 8.35
N GLN A 57 -5.92 6.74 9.44
CA GLN A 57 -6.58 5.52 9.86
C GLN A 57 -8.01 5.45 9.33
N GLY A 58 -8.44 4.26 8.94
CA GLY A 58 -9.81 4.00 8.51
C GLY A 58 -10.24 2.59 8.87
N THR A 59 -11.55 2.39 9.04
CA THR A 59 -12.14 1.07 9.29
C THR A 59 -12.94 0.68 8.05
N PRO A 60 -12.38 -0.20 7.18
CA PRO A 60 -13.09 -0.67 5.99
C PRO A 60 -14.43 -1.30 6.34
N ASN A 61 -15.46 -0.91 5.60
CA ASN A 61 -16.82 -1.47 5.70
C ASN A 61 -17.25 -2.22 4.43
N VAL A 62 -16.36 -2.29 3.44
CA VAL A 62 -16.52 -2.99 2.17
C VAL A 62 -15.35 -3.95 1.95
N PHE A 63 -15.57 -4.99 1.16
CA PHE A 63 -14.59 -6.07 0.95
C PHE A 63 -14.77 -6.69 -0.45
N ASN A 64 -13.89 -7.63 -0.79
CA ASN A 64 -13.74 -8.18 -2.14
C ASN A 64 -13.31 -7.10 -3.13
N ASP A 65 -13.93 -7.05 -4.31
CA ASP A 65 -13.53 -6.18 -5.42
C ASP A 65 -14.04 -4.74 -5.27
N GLU A 66 -14.64 -4.42 -4.12
CA GLU A 66 -15.10 -3.08 -3.78
C GLU A 66 -14.01 -2.28 -3.07
N PHE A 67 -13.75 -1.06 -3.55
CA PHE A 67 -12.76 -0.17 -2.98
C PHE A 67 -13.31 0.58 -1.77
N PHE A 68 -12.67 0.40 -0.62
CA PHE A 68 -12.80 1.34 0.49
C PHE A 68 -11.86 2.53 0.26
N SER A 69 -12.33 3.75 0.49
CA SER A 69 -11.55 4.97 0.26
C SER A 69 -11.46 5.83 1.51
N VAL A 70 -10.31 6.45 1.69
CA VAL A 70 -10.05 7.44 2.74
C VAL A 70 -9.47 8.71 2.13
N ASP A 71 -9.93 9.85 2.62
CA ASP A 71 -9.27 11.13 2.33
C ASP A 71 -8.01 11.24 3.20
N ILE A 72 -6.93 11.76 2.61
CA ILE A 72 -5.68 12.11 3.31
C ILE A 72 -5.48 13.63 3.23
N PRO A 73 -4.69 14.23 4.15
CA PRO A 73 -4.22 15.60 3.95
C PRO A 73 -3.61 15.74 2.54
N PRO A 74 -3.92 16.80 1.78
CA PRO A 74 -3.31 17.02 0.47
C PRO A 74 -1.79 16.98 0.59
N THR A 75 -1.18 15.99 -0.04
CA THR A 75 0.25 15.70 0.13
C THR A 75 0.94 15.68 -1.22
N TRP A 76 2.01 16.45 -1.33
CA TRP A 76 2.81 16.50 -2.54
C TRP A 76 3.67 15.24 -2.66
N VAL A 77 3.62 14.60 -3.82
CA VAL A 77 4.53 13.53 -4.24
C VAL A 77 5.36 14.01 -5.43
N HIS A 78 6.59 13.54 -5.53
CA HIS A 78 7.45 13.75 -6.69
C HIS A 78 8.07 12.43 -7.13
N GLY A 79 8.30 12.26 -8.43
CA GLY A 79 8.95 11.05 -8.93
C GLY A 79 8.26 9.76 -8.49
N GLY A 80 8.98 8.91 -7.77
CA GLY A 80 8.53 7.64 -7.21
C GLY A 80 7.83 7.72 -5.87
N PHE A 81 6.69 7.03 -5.70
CA PHE A 81 6.02 6.96 -4.41
C PHE A 81 5.29 5.62 -4.21
N PHE A 82 5.13 5.21 -2.96
CA PHE A 82 4.47 3.97 -2.58
C PHE A 82 3.20 4.26 -1.79
N VAL A 83 2.12 3.56 -2.14
CA VAL A 83 0.80 3.73 -1.52
C VAL A 83 0.33 2.39 -1.03
N GLY A 84 -0.13 2.33 0.20
CA GLY A 84 -0.56 1.07 0.77
C GLY A 84 -1.36 1.20 2.04
N ALA A 85 -1.58 0.05 2.66
CA ALA A 85 -2.15 -0.02 3.98
C ALA A 85 -1.45 -1.08 4.83
N SER A 86 -1.65 -0.98 6.13
CA SER A 86 -1.22 -1.96 7.10
C SER A 86 -2.30 -2.20 8.15
N ALA A 87 -2.35 -3.43 8.65
CA ALA A 87 -3.22 -3.86 9.72
C ALA A 87 -2.46 -4.84 10.63
N LYS A 88 -2.93 -5.01 11.85
CA LYS A 88 -2.45 -6.09 12.73
C LYS A 88 -3.13 -7.39 12.33
N LEU A 89 -2.31 -8.35 11.92
CA LEU A 89 -2.70 -9.64 11.36
C LEU A 89 -2.08 -10.73 12.25
N ASP A 90 -2.78 -11.86 12.43
CA ASP A 90 -2.23 -13.01 13.17
C ASP A 90 -1.16 -13.77 12.35
N GLY A 91 -0.97 -13.38 11.07
CA GLY A 91 0.10 -13.85 10.21
C GLY A 91 -0.21 -15.21 9.55
N GLY A 92 0.18 -15.37 8.28
CA GLY A 92 0.12 -16.67 7.58
C GLY A 92 -1.24 -17.11 7.03
N ALA A 93 -2.35 -16.51 7.46
CA ALA A 93 -3.71 -16.79 6.92
C ALA A 93 -4.30 -15.63 6.09
N ASP A 94 -3.69 -14.45 6.17
CA ASP A 94 -4.32 -13.21 5.71
C ASP A 94 -3.92 -12.83 4.29
N LYS A 95 -4.91 -12.39 3.51
CA LYS A 95 -4.70 -11.82 2.17
C LYS A 95 -4.89 -10.32 2.27
N PRO A 96 -3.80 -9.55 2.38
CA PRO A 96 -3.88 -8.19 2.88
C PRO A 96 -4.65 -7.25 1.93
N ALA A 97 -4.61 -7.50 0.62
CA ALA A 97 -5.48 -6.85 -0.36
C ALA A 97 -5.89 -7.83 -1.46
N ARG A 98 -6.95 -7.49 -2.22
CA ARG A 98 -7.27 -8.18 -3.47
C ARG A 98 -6.16 -7.94 -4.49
N VAL A 99 -5.96 -8.94 -5.33
CA VAL A 99 -4.95 -8.92 -6.39
C VAL A 99 -5.68 -8.93 -7.72
N ASP A 100 -5.38 -7.94 -8.55
CA ASP A 100 -5.69 -7.96 -9.98
C ASP A 100 -4.61 -8.80 -10.69
N ARG A 101 -5.03 -9.91 -11.26
CA ARG A 101 -4.13 -10.89 -11.89
C ARG A 101 -3.87 -10.58 -13.37
N ASP A 102 -4.60 -9.64 -13.95
CA ASP A 102 -4.38 -9.19 -15.33
C ASP A 102 -3.33 -8.07 -15.39
N THR A 103 -2.93 -7.53 -14.23
CA THR A 103 -1.89 -6.51 -14.08
C THR A 103 -0.63 -7.10 -13.42
N SER A 104 0.56 -6.70 -13.89
CA SER A 104 1.85 -7.14 -13.33
C SER A 104 1.99 -6.81 -11.85
N GLY A 105 2.53 -7.74 -11.07
CA GLY A 105 2.85 -7.55 -9.64
C GLY A 105 4.24 -6.96 -9.37
N ASP A 106 4.98 -6.58 -10.41
CA ASP A 106 6.36 -6.06 -10.32
C ASP A 106 6.50 -4.75 -9.53
N LYS A 107 5.40 -3.99 -9.40
CA LYS A 107 5.29 -2.76 -8.61
C LYS A 107 4.48 -2.94 -7.34
N SER A 108 4.06 -4.15 -7.02
CA SER A 108 3.27 -4.44 -5.83
C SER A 108 4.16 -5.09 -4.78
N TRP A 109 4.07 -4.60 -3.55
CA TRP A 109 4.94 -5.03 -2.47
C TRP A 109 4.14 -5.32 -1.20
N PHE A 110 4.62 -6.29 -0.42
CA PHE A 110 4.10 -6.53 0.92
C PHE A 110 5.24 -6.80 1.90
N PHE A 111 5.01 -6.31 3.10
CA PHE A 111 5.95 -6.32 4.21
C PHE A 111 5.26 -6.91 5.44
N TYR A 112 6.00 -7.68 6.23
CA TYR A 112 5.57 -8.17 7.53
C TYR A 112 6.60 -7.75 8.58
N ALA A 113 6.10 -7.14 9.64
CA ALA A 113 6.85 -6.81 10.84
C ALA A 113 5.93 -6.96 12.08
N PRO A 114 6.48 -7.26 13.26
CA PRO A 114 5.71 -7.28 14.51
C PRO A 114 4.99 -5.96 14.77
N ASP A 115 5.63 -4.85 14.41
CA ASP A 115 5.04 -3.52 14.36
C ASP A 115 5.51 -2.80 13.09
N ILE A 116 4.64 -2.74 12.09
CA ILE A 116 4.92 -2.08 10.82
C ILE A 116 5.11 -0.57 10.99
N ALA A 117 4.48 0.06 11.99
CA ALA A 117 4.62 1.50 12.21
C ALA A 117 6.04 1.85 12.67
N ALA A 118 6.73 0.92 13.33
CA ALA A 118 8.12 1.08 13.75
C ALA A 118 9.13 0.97 12.58
N THR A 119 8.71 0.44 11.43
CA THR A 119 9.57 0.26 10.24
C THR A 119 9.02 0.98 9.01
N ILE A 120 8.01 1.86 9.15
CA ILE A 120 7.33 2.44 7.99
C ILE A 120 8.20 3.47 7.25
N ASP A 121 9.14 4.08 7.96
CA ASP A 121 10.12 5.03 7.40
C ASP A 121 11.37 4.35 6.82
N ASP A 122 11.45 3.02 6.93
CA ASP A 122 12.47 2.17 6.31
C ASP A 122 11.89 0.74 6.12
N PRO A 123 11.09 0.51 5.07
CA PRO A 123 10.47 -0.80 4.84
C PRO A 123 11.49 -1.94 4.68
N ALA A 124 12.78 -1.66 4.39
CA ALA A 124 13.84 -2.66 4.40
C ALA A 124 14.10 -3.23 5.80
N ALA A 125 13.80 -2.47 6.86
CA ALA A 125 13.92 -2.92 8.25
C ALA A 125 12.83 -3.93 8.65
N ALA A 126 11.79 -4.11 7.84
CA ALA A 126 10.81 -5.16 8.07
C ALA A 126 11.47 -6.55 7.96
N PRO A 127 11.26 -7.47 8.92
CA PRO A 127 11.81 -8.83 8.89
C PRO A 127 11.49 -9.61 7.61
N PHE A 128 10.42 -9.24 6.92
CA PHE A 128 10.06 -9.78 5.63
C PHE A 128 9.50 -8.69 4.73
N GLY A 129 10.00 -8.65 3.49
CA GLY A 129 9.49 -7.80 2.42
C GLY A 129 9.73 -8.46 1.07
N THR A 130 8.73 -8.50 0.20
CA THR A 130 8.89 -9.02 -1.16
C THR A 130 7.91 -8.37 -2.13
N ARG A 131 8.27 -8.41 -3.41
CA ARG A 131 7.35 -8.13 -4.51
C ARG A 131 6.25 -9.19 -4.61
N ASN A 132 5.10 -8.78 -5.10
CA ASN A 132 3.93 -9.61 -5.36
C ASN A 132 4.01 -10.34 -6.71
N ASP A 133 5.22 -10.52 -7.24
CA ASP A 133 5.56 -11.35 -8.38
C ASP A 133 6.67 -12.37 -8.09
N ASN A 134 7.20 -12.39 -6.85
CA ASN A 134 8.31 -13.26 -6.50
C ASN A 134 7.84 -14.71 -6.40
N PRO A 135 8.28 -15.61 -7.32
CA PRO A 135 7.77 -16.98 -7.40
C PRO A 135 8.17 -17.85 -6.19
N GLN A 136 9.16 -17.41 -5.39
CA GLN A 136 9.53 -18.12 -4.16
C GLN A 136 8.46 -17.99 -3.06
N TYR A 137 7.72 -16.88 -3.04
CA TYR A 137 6.80 -16.54 -1.95
C TYR A 137 5.36 -16.34 -2.42
N VAL A 138 5.14 -16.12 -3.72
CA VAL A 138 3.86 -15.69 -4.27
C VAL A 138 3.38 -16.71 -5.30
N VAL A 139 2.37 -17.48 -4.91
CA VAL A 139 1.77 -18.52 -5.78
C VAL A 139 0.89 -17.91 -6.88
N LEU A 140 0.25 -16.76 -6.58
CA LEU A 140 -0.69 -16.08 -7.48
C LEU A 140 -0.26 -14.62 -7.63
N PRO A 141 0.64 -14.31 -8.59
CA PRO A 141 1.15 -12.96 -8.75
C PRO A 141 0.10 -12.03 -9.35
N GLY A 142 0.30 -10.73 -9.15
CA GLY A 142 -0.50 -9.66 -9.76
C GLY A 142 -0.37 -8.36 -8.99
N ALA A 143 -1.00 -7.30 -9.49
CA ALA A 143 -1.01 -6.02 -8.78
C ALA A 143 -2.00 -6.04 -7.61
N PHE A 144 -1.66 -5.43 -6.47
CA PHE A 144 -2.69 -5.18 -5.47
C PHE A 144 -3.72 -4.17 -6.00
N MET A 145 -4.99 -4.34 -5.65
CA MET A 145 -6.05 -3.38 -5.97
C MET A 145 -5.95 -2.17 -5.03
N VAL A 146 -4.95 -1.33 -5.29
CA VAL A 146 -4.68 -0.06 -4.61
C VAL A 146 -4.77 1.05 -5.64
N ARG A 147 -5.26 2.21 -5.24
CA ARG A 147 -5.30 3.44 -6.05
C ARG A 147 -4.92 4.63 -5.18
N ALA A 148 -4.25 5.59 -5.80
CA ALA A 148 -4.11 6.95 -5.28
C ALA A 148 -4.80 7.90 -6.26
N THR A 149 -5.56 8.85 -5.73
CA THR A 149 -6.16 9.93 -6.51
C THR A 149 -5.43 11.23 -6.17
N GLY A 150 -4.93 11.89 -7.21
CA GLY A 150 -4.27 13.18 -7.09
C GLY A 150 -4.88 14.26 -7.96
N THR A 151 -4.48 15.49 -7.67
CA THR A 151 -4.81 16.69 -8.45
C THR A 151 -3.52 17.45 -8.78
N SER A 152 -3.60 18.38 -9.73
CA SER A 152 -2.47 19.24 -10.07
C SER A 152 -2.00 20.07 -8.89
N ALA A 153 -0.69 20.25 -8.77
CA ALA A 153 -0.15 21.29 -7.91
C ALA A 153 -0.64 22.69 -8.37
N PRO A 154 -0.85 23.64 -7.43
CA PRO A 154 -1.22 25.03 -7.76
C PRO A 154 -0.15 25.77 -8.54
#